data_AF-A4NXI4-F1
#
_entry.id   AF-A4NXI4-F1
#
_cell.length_a   1.000
_cell.length_b   1.000
_cell.length_c   1.000
_cell.angle_alpha   90.00
_cell.angle_beta   90.00
_cell.angle_gamma   90.00
#
_symmetry.space_group_name_H-M   'P 1'
#
loop_
_entity.id
_entity.type
_entity.pdbx_description
1 polymer ?
#
loop_
_entity_poly.entity_id
_entity_poly.type
_entity_poly.pdbx_seq_one_letter_code
_entity_poly.pdbx_strand_id
1 'polypeptide(L)'
;MNKIFNVIWNVVTQTWVVVSELTRTHTKCASATVAVAVLATLLSATVQASDANEDEEDLEPVQRTAVVLSFHSDAEGTGEKEVTGNTNWGIYFDEKGVLKAGEITFKAGDNLKIKQNGKDFTYSLKKDLKGLTGVETEKLSFGANGDKVNITSDAKGLNLAKAVAGANNDTTLHLNGIASTLQDTLAGTQTTKVEKEANTITDEEKHRAASVQDVFNAGWNIKGVKPNETTSSNVDFVRTYDTVEFLSANTETTTVTVESKENGKRTEVKIGAKTSVIKEKDGKLFTGKENNDTNKVTSNTATDNTDEGNGLVTAKAVIDAVNKAGWRVKTTTANGQNGDFATVASGTNVTFESGDGTTASVTKDTNGNGITVKYDAKVGDGLKFDSDKKNRCRYDRTYCDRW
;
A
#
# COMPACT_ATOMS: atom_id res chain seq x y z
N MET A 1 53.46 -15.24 48.14
CA MET A 1 53.73 -15.65 46.74
C MET A 1 55.05 -16.40 46.74
N ASN A 2 55.02 -17.72 46.54
CA ASN A 2 56.25 -18.51 46.41
C ASN A 2 56.88 -18.18 45.06
N LYS A 3 58.11 -17.64 45.08
CA LYS A 3 58.89 -17.41 43.86
C LYS A 3 59.62 -18.71 43.53
N ILE A 4 59.22 -19.36 42.45
CA ILE A 4 59.89 -20.56 41.93
C ILE A 4 61.04 -20.08 41.03
N PHE A 5 62.24 -20.61 41.25
CA PHE A 5 63.42 -20.34 40.44
C PHE A 5 63.96 -21.67 39.91
N ASN A 6 64.36 -21.71 38.65
CA ASN A 6 65.03 -22.86 38.06
C ASN A 6 66.53 -22.59 37.96
N VAL A 7 67.34 -23.53 38.43
CA VAL A 7 68.80 -23.49 38.36
C VAL A 7 69.24 -24.39 37.21
N ILE A 8 69.90 -23.81 36.21
CA ILE A 8 70.27 -24.51 34.96
C ILE A 8 71.78 -24.44 34.79
N TRP A 9 72.39 -25.54 34.35
CA TRP A 9 73.81 -25.60 34.00
C TRP A 9 74.02 -25.03 32.59
N ASN A 10 74.79 -23.95 32.46
CA ASN A 10 75.18 -23.42 31.15
C ASN A 10 76.44 -24.14 30.67
N VAL A 11 76.28 -24.96 29.62
CA VAL A 11 77.36 -25.80 29.06
C VAL A 11 78.46 -24.96 28.40
N VAL A 12 78.13 -23.77 27.86
CA VAL A 12 79.10 -22.90 27.15
C VAL A 12 80.01 -22.18 28.14
N THR A 13 79.47 -21.77 29.28
CA THR A 13 80.23 -21.03 30.31
C THR A 13 80.68 -21.90 31.48
N GLN A 14 80.26 -23.16 31.53
CA GLN A 14 80.48 -24.10 32.65
C GLN A 14 80.12 -23.51 34.03
N THR A 15 78.96 -22.84 34.11
CA THR A 15 78.48 -22.21 35.36
C THR A 15 77.00 -22.48 35.59
N TRP A 16 76.60 -22.59 36.86
CA TRP A 16 75.20 -22.63 37.26
C TRP A 16 74.57 -21.23 37.20
N VAL A 17 73.45 -21.09 36.50
CA VAL A 17 72.71 -19.82 36.36
C VAL A 17 71.30 -19.99 36.91
N VAL A 18 70.84 -19.03 37.71
CA VAL A 18 69.49 -19.02 38.28
C VAL A 18 68.59 -18.12 37.41
N VAL A 19 67.49 -18.66 36.90
CA VAL A 19 66.52 -17.92 36.08
C VAL A 19 65.15 -17.94 36.76
N SER A 20 64.53 -16.77 36.90
CA SER A 20 63.15 -16.66 37.39
C SER A 20 62.16 -16.78 36.24
N GLU A 21 61.10 -17.57 36.39
CA GLU A 21 60.00 -17.56 35.42
C GLU A 21 59.24 -16.22 35.51
N LEU A 22 59.33 -15.43 34.44
CA LEU A 22 58.61 -14.18 34.30
C LEU A 22 57.12 -14.51 34.10
N THR A 23 56.32 -14.39 35.14
CA THR A 23 54.86 -14.57 35.09
C THR A 23 54.26 -13.49 34.16
N ARG A 24 53.71 -13.93 33.03
CA ARG A 24 52.98 -13.07 32.08
C ARG A 24 51.79 -12.40 32.77
N THR A 25 51.76 -11.08 32.78
CA THR A 25 50.54 -10.29 32.98
C THR A 25 50.36 -9.35 31.79
N HIS A 26 49.17 -9.41 31.19
CA HIS A 26 48.70 -8.54 30.12
C HIS A 26 48.85 -7.05 30.49
N THR A 27 49.23 -6.17 29.55
CA THR A 27 48.53 -4.90 29.22
C THR A 27 49.16 -4.23 27.97
N LYS A 28 48.27 -3.62 27.18
CA LYS A 28 48.35 -2.89 25.90
C LYS A 28 49.63 -2.10 25.59
N CYS A 29 50.09 -2.21 24.34
CA CYS A 29 51.14 -1.39 23.74
C CYS A 29 50.63 0.02 23.39
N ALA A 30 51.31 1.05 23.90
CA ALA A 30 51.36 2.39 23.31
C ALA A 30 52.81 2.65 22.88
N SER A 31 52.97 3.14 21.66
CA SER A 31 54.27 3.44 21.04
C SER A 31 55.01 4.56 21.76
N ALA A 32 56.30 4.38 22.04
CA ALA A 32 57.21 5.47 22.38
C ALA A 32 58.46 5.40 21.50
N THR A 33 58.71 6.49 20.77
CA THR A 33 59.92 6.77 20.00
C THR A 33 61.08 7.04 20.97
N VAL A 34 62.19 6.31 20.85
CA VAL A 34 63.43 6.62 21.57
C VAL A 34 64.47 7.10 20.57
N ALA A 35 64.83 8.37 20.67
CA ALA A 35 65.95 8.99 19.98
C ALA A 35 67.27 8.47 20.59
N VAL A 36 68.14 7.92 19.74
CA VAL A 36 69.50 7.53 20.12
C VAL A 36 70.39 8.77 20.04
N ALA A 37 70.91 9.20 21.19
CA ALA A 37 71.93 10.23 21.30
C ALA A 37 73.31 9.62 20.98
N VAL A 38 74.04 10.31 20.11
CA VAL A 38 75.45 10.08 19.75
C VAL A 38 76.33 10.44 20.96
N LEU A 39 77.24 9.54 21.36
CA LEU A 39 78.37 9.88 22.22
C LEU A 39 79.63 9.19 21.68
N ALA A 40 80.50 10.01 21.08
CA ALA A 40 81.83 9.64 20.65
C ALA A 40 82.81 9.77 21.83
N THR A 41 83.60 8.73 22.07
CA THR A 41 84.79 8.81 22.93
C THR A 41 86.00 8.37 22.12
N LEU A 42 86.89 9.35 21.88
CA LEU A 42 88.22 9.20 21.31
C LEU A 42 89.10 8.30 22.20
N LEU A 43 89.93 7.47 21.56
CA LEU A 43 91.16 6.98 22.17
C LEU A 43 92.28 7.03 21.11
N SER A 44 93.30 7.84 21.39
CA SER A 44 94.54 7.95 20.61
C SER A 44 95.71 7.99 21.59
N ALA A 45 96.72 7.15 21.37
CA ALA A 45 98.09 7.32 21.84
C ALA A 45 99.00 6.64 20.79
N THR A 46 99.60 7.45 19.89
CA THR A 46 101.04 7.71 19.69
C THR A 46 101.88 6.47 19.33
N VAL A 47 102.65 6.47 18.24
CA VAL A 47 103.98 7.11 18.12
C VAL A 47 104.38 7.39 16.65
N GLN A 48 105.23 8.39 16.49
CA GLN A 48 105.81 9.01 15.27
C GLN A 48 106.75 8.15 14.41
N ALA A 49 106.98 8.70 13.21
CA ALA A 49 108.15 8.63 12.29
C ALA A 49 107.90 7.78 11.04
N SER A 50 108.21 8.15 9.82
CA SER A 50 108.83 9.34 9.19
C SER A 50 108.70 9.10 7.66
N ASP A 51 108.67 10.16 6.86
CA ASP A 51 108.61 10.11 5.39
C ASP A 51 109.59 9.11 4.76
N ALA A 52 109.15 8.40 3.71
CA ALA A 52 109.70 8.52 2.36
C ALA A 52 109.15 7.43 1.42
N ASN A 53 108.87 7.87 0.20
CA ASN A 53 108.81 7.13 -1.06
C ASN A 53 107.53 6.37 -1.42
N GLU A 54 106.84 7.00 -2.36
CA GLU A 54 106.04 6.42 -3.42
C GLU A 54 106.83 5.30 -4.13
N ASP A 55 106.29 4.09 -4.10
CA ASP A 55 106.48 3.10 -5.15
C ASP A 55 105.16 2.33 -5.25
N GLU A 56 104.46 2.53 -6.38
CA GLU A 56 103.26 1.79 -6.73
C GLU A 56 103.61 0.30 -6.88
N GLU A 57 103.19 -0.52 -5.91
CA GLU A 57 102.97 -1.95 -6.13
C GLU A 57 101.46 -2.19 -6.24
N ASP A 58 101.06 -2.66 -7.42
CA ASP A 58 99.74 -3.21 -7.73
C ASP A 58 99.29 -4.18 -6.63
N LEU A 59 98.42 -3.71 -5.72
CA LEU A 59 97.70 -4.59 -4.81
C LEU A 59 96.70 -5.38 -5.66
N GLU A 60 97.00 -6.66 -5.88
CA GLU A 60 96.06 -7.62 -6.45
C GLU A 60 94.69 -7.49 -5.76
N PRO A 61 93.57 -7.49 -6.52
CA PRO A 61 92.26 -7.30 -5.93
C PRO A 61 91.99 -8.42 -4.92
N VAL A 62 91.70 -8.04 -3.67
CA VAL A 62 91.23 -8.95 -2.62
C VAL A 62 90.11 -9.83 -3.19
N GLN A 63 90.43 -11.10 -3.44
CA GLN A 63 89.45 -12.13 -3.82
C GLN A 63 88.49 -12.28 -2.64
N ARG A 64 87.38 -11.55 -2.66
CA ARG A 64 86.34 -11.67 -1.64
C ARG A 64 85.76 -13.07 -1.72
N THR A 65 85.87 -13.78 -0.59
CA THR A 65 85.36 -15.12 -0.32
C THR A 65 83.97 -15.35 -0.93
N ALA A 66 83.76 -16.52 -1.55
CA ALA A 66 82.50 -16.86 -2.18
C ALA A 66 81.29 -16.71 -1.24
N VAL A 67 80.19 -16.18 -1.77
CA VAL A 67 78.90 -16.09 -1.04
C VAL A 67 78.50 -17.50 -0.56
N VAL A 68 78.26 -17.67 0.74
CA VAL A 68 77.97 -18.99 1.32
C VAL A 68 76.46 -19.28 1.38
N LEU A 69 75.63 -18.26 1.54
CA LEU A 69 74.16 -18.40 1.59
C LEU A 69 73.48 -17.13 1.08
N SER A 70 72.60 -17.21 0.07
CA SER A 70 71.89 -16.05 -0.50
C SER A 70 70.38 -16.12 -0.28
N PHE A 71 69.74 -14.98 -0.01
CA PHE A 71 68.30 -14.88 0.20
C PHE A 71 67.64 -14.04 -0.88
N HIS A 72 66.64 -14.61 -1.55
CA HIS A 72 65.88 -13.93 -2.59
C HIS A 72 64.38 -14.04 -2.36
N SER A 73 63.66 -12.98 -2.71
CA SER A 73 62.21 -13.01 -2.83
C SER A 73 61.82 -13.54 -4.21
N ASP A 74 60.71 -14.26 -4.29
CA ASP A 74 60.15 -14.65 -5.58
C ASP A 74 58.62 -14.78 -5.53
N ALA A 75 58.00 -14.86 -6.70
CA ALA A 75 56.58 -15.11 -6.84
C ALA A 75 56.31 -16.58 -7.20
N GLU A 76 55.21 -17.14 -6.68
CA GLU A 76 54.70 -18.45 -7.08
C GLU A 76 53.23 -18.36 -7.50
N GLY A 77 52.88 -19.08 -8.57
CA GLY A 77 51.55 -18.99 -9.16
C GLY A 77 51.27 -17.56 -9.64
N THR A 78 50.20 -16.95 -9.13
CA THR A 78 49.86 -15.57 -9.46
C THR A 78 50.58 -14.54 -8.59
N GLY A 79 51.34 -14.96 -7.58
CA GLY A 79 52.00 -14.10 -6.59
C GLY A 79 52.73 -12.89 -7.16
N GLU A 80 52.87 -11.83 -6.37
CA GLU A 80 53.58 -10.62 -6.79
C GLU A 80 54.93 -10.47 -6.07
N LYS A 81 55.97 -10.13 -6.83
CA LYS A 81 57.31 -9.80 -6.33
C LYS A 81 57.61 -8.33 -6.61
N GLU A 82 58.03 -7.60 -5.58
CA GLU A 82 58.57 -6.24 -5.71
C GLU A 82 59.98 -6.19 -5.14
N VAL A 83 60.94 -5.73 -5.94
CA VAL A 83 62.36 -5.59 -5.52
C VAL A 83 62.76 -4.13 -5.54
N THR A 84 63.41 -3.67 -4.46
CA THR A 84 63.98 -2.32 -4.38
C THR A 84 65.37 -2.39 -3.73
N GLY A 85 66.34 -1.64 -4.29
CA GLY A 85 67.72 -1.60 -3.77
C GLY A 85 68.58 -2.82 -4.15
N ASN A 86 69.77 -2.90 -3.56
CA ASN A 86 70.66 -4.05 -3.77
C ASN A 86 70.16 -5.26 -2.96
N THR A 87 69.67 -6.28 -3.66
CA THR A 87 69.16 -7.53 -3.08
C THR A 87 70.21 -8.63 -2.96
N ASN A 88 71.45 -8.37 -3.39
CA ASN A 88 72.53 -9.31 -3.29
C ASN A 88 73.14 -9.26 -1.89
N TRP A 89 72.47 -9.91 -0.94
CA TRP A 89 73.01 -10.12 0.40
C TRP A 89 73.10 -11.61 0.69
N GLY A 90 74.29 -12.04 1.08
CA GLY A 90 74.52 -13.38 1.59
C GLY A 90 75.43 -13.40 2.81
N ILE A 91 75.38 -14.53 3.52
CA ILE A 91 76.28 -14.83 4.63
C ILE A 91 77.58 -15.38 4.04
N TYR A 92 78.74 -14.98 4.59
CA TYR A 92 80.07 -15.44 4.19
C TYR A 92 80.73 -16.18 5.36
N PHE A 93 81.41 -17.30 5.12
CA PHE A 93 82.26 -18.00 6.08
C PHE A 93 83.63 -18.31 5.47
N ASP A 94 84.67 -18.30 6.29
CA ASP A 94 86.09 -18.43 5.91
C ASP A 94 86.63 -19.88 6.02
N GLU A 95 87.93 -20.03 5.74
CA GLU A 95 88.62 -21.21 5.18
C GLU A 95 88.64 -22.52 6.01
N LYS A 96 87.92 -22.66 7.12
CA LYS A 96 88.04 -23.85 8.01
C LYS A 96 86.78 -24.67 8.34
N GLY A 97 85.60 -24.48 7.74
CA GLY A 97 84.48 -25.33 8.18
C GLY A 97 83.13 -25.22 7.49
N VAL A 98 83.08 -25.62 6.22
CA VAL A 98 81.95 -26.17 5.46
C VAL A 98 80.55 -25.58 5.70
N LEU A 99 80.05 -24.86 4.69
CA LEU A 99 78.63 -24.88 4.32
C LEU A 99 78.52 -25.13 2.80
N LYS A 100 77.70 -26.09 2.38
CA LYS A 100 77.37 -26.27 0.96
C LYS A 100 76.47 -25.11 0.52
N ALA A 101 76.85 -24.44 -0.57
CA ALA A 101 76.09 -23.35 -1.17
C ALA A 101 74.60 -23.72 -1.29
N GLY A 102 73.74 -22.92 -0.67
CA GLY A 102 72.30 -23.07 -0.70
C GLY A 102 71.64 -21.73 -0.95
N GLU A 103 70.80 -21.66 -1.97
CA GLU A 103 69.91 -20.53 -2.18
C GLU A 103 68.63 -20.74 -1.34
N ILE A 104 68.22 -19.71 -0.60
CA ILE A 104 66.95 -19.70 0.12
C ILE A 104 66.02 -18.71 -0.58
N THR A 105 64.93 -19.22 -1.15
CA THR A 105 63.91 -18.42 -1.84
C THR A 105 62.65 -18.32 -1.00
N PHE A 106 62.20 -17.10 -0.76
CA PHE A 106 60.92 -16.80 -0.13
C PHE A 106 59.87 -16.51 -1.19
N LYS A 107 58.96 -17.47 -1.40
CA LYS A 107 57.90 -17.36 -2.40
C LYS A 107 56.61 -16.80 -1.81
N ALA A 108 56.03 -15.80 -2.46
CA ALA A 108 54.65 -15.39 -2.21
C ALA A 108 53.72 -16.13 -3.17
N GLY A 109 52.78 -16.91 -2.61
CA GLY A 109 51.75 -17.60 -3.39
C GLY A 109 50.60 -16.68 -3.84
N ASP A 110 49.49 -17.28 -4.24
CA ASP A 110 48.29 -16.55 -4.67
C ASP A 110 47.80 -15.57 -3.60
N ASN A 111 47.29 -14.41 -4.04
CA ASN A 111 46.82 -13.31 -3.19
C ASN A 111 47.85 -12.66 -2.25
N LEU A 112 49.09 -13.16 -2.23
CA LEU A 112 50.21 -12.59 -1.48
C LEU A 112 51.15 -11.80 -2.39
N LYS A 113 51.77 -10.79 -1.79
CA LYS A 113 52.84 -9.98 -2.36
C LYS A 113 54.01 -9.96 -1.39
N ILE A 114 55.21 -10.23 -1.91
CA ILE A 114 56.46 -10.08 -1.16
C ILE A 114 57.26 -8.89 -1.70
N LYS A 115 57.68 -8.00 -0.80
CA LYS A 115 58.59 -6.89 -1.10
C LYS A 115 59.93 -7.15 -0.43
N GLN A 116 61.02 -7.12 -1.21
CA GLN A 116 62.38 -7.20 -0.72
C GLN A 116 63.07 -5.84 -0.86
N ASN A 117 63.55 -5.30 0.26
CA ASN A 117 64.37 -4.09 0.32
C ASN A 117 65.69 -4.40 1.05
N GLY A 118 66.73 -4.75 0.29
CA GLY A 118 67.98 -5.25 0.85
C GLY A 118 67.77 -6.47 1.75
N LYS A 119 67.90 -6.26 3.06
CA LYS A 119 67.75 -7.27 4.12
C LYS A 119 66.32 -7.51 4.61
N ASP A 120 65.40 -6.62 4.28
CA ASP A 120 64.03 -6.65 4.81
C ASP A 120 63.07 -7.28 3.80
N PHE A 121 62.30 -8.27 4.27
CA PHE A 121 61.24 -8.93 3.49
C PHE A 121 59.88 -8.61 4.13
N THR A 122 58.98 -8.00 3.37
CA THR A 122 57.64 -7.65 3.84
C THR A 122 56.60 -8.39 3.02
N TYR A 123 55.74 -9.16 3.70
CA TYR A 123 54.57 -9.78 3.08
C TYR A 123 53.35 -8.87 3.24
N SER A 124 52.56 -8.80 2.18
CA SER A 124 51.29 -8.06 2.12
C SER A 124 50.28 -8.81 1.26
N LEU A 125 49.01 -8.41 1.34
CA LEU A 125 47.98 -8.87 0.42
C LEU A 125 48.05 -8.09 -0.89
N LYS A 126 47.69 -8.73 -2.00
CA LYS A 126 47.47 -8.02 -3.27
C LYS A 126 46.30 -7.05 -3.15
N LYS A 127 46.27 -6.05 -4.04
CA LYS A 127 45.17 -5.08 -4.11
C LYS A 127 43.84 -5.76 -4.47
N ASP A 128 43.89 -6.69 -5.42
CA ASP A 128 42.74 -7.51 -5.82
C ASP A 128 42.99 -8.96 -5.42
N LEU A 129 42.15 -9.50 -4.54
CA LEU A 129 42.18 -10.91 -4.18
C LEU A 129 41.30 -11.69 -5.15
N LYS A 130 41.85 -12.71 -5.80
CA LYS A 130 41.16 -13.54 -6.80
C LYS A 130 41.16 -15.00 -6.39
N GLY A 131 40.20 -15.77 -6.89
CA GLY A 131 40.12 -17.22 -6.64
C GLY A 131 39.75 -17.61 -5.21
N LEU A 132 39.23 -16.68 -4.40
CA LEU A 132 38.72 -17.00 -3.07
C LEU A 132 37.38 -17.76 -3.19
N THR A 133 37.25 -18.91 -2.54
CA THR A 133 36.03 -19.74 -2.55
C THR A 133 35.12 -19.47 -1.34
N GLY A 134 35.63 -18.79 -0.32
CA GLY A 134 34.88 -18.38 0.86
C GLY A 134 35.66 -17.39 1.71
N VAL A 135 34.94 -16.55 2.44
CA VAL A 135 35.49 -15.61 3.42
C VAL A 135 34.67 -15.76 4.68
N GLU A 136 35.27 -16.26 5.75
CA GLU A 136 34.64 -16.28 7.07
C GLU A 136 34.86 -14.93 7.75
N THR A 137 33.77 -14.24 8.05
CA THR A 137 33.80 -12.96 8.77
C THR A 137 32.52 -12.81 9.58
N GLU A 138 32.64 -12.26 10.78
CA GLU A 138 31.48 -11.85 11.57
C GLU A 138 30.72 -10.69 10.89
N LYS A 139 31.42 -9.90 10.05
CA LYS A 139 30.90 -8.67 9.45
C LYS A 139 31.66 -8.28 8.18
N LEU A 140 30.93 -8.04 7.11
CA LEU A 140 31.46 -7.39 5.91
C LEU A 140 30.93 -5.96 5.83
N SER A 141 31.77 -4.97 5.53
CA SER A 141 31.35 -3.57 5.47
C SER A 141 31.75 -2.93 4.15
N PHE A 142 30.79 -2.31 3.48
CA PHE A 142 30.98 -1.58 2.22
C PHE A 142 30.79 -0.08 2.43
N GLY A 143 31.46 0.72 1.61
CA GLY A 143 31.39 2.19 1.69
C GLY A 143 32.25 2.78 2.80
N ALA A 144 32.30 4.11 2.84
CA ALA A 144 33.03 4.90 3.82
C ALA A 144 32.11 5.90 4.52
N ASN A 145 32.52 6.38 5.69
CA ASN A 145 31.83 7.43 6.43
C ASN A 145 30.34 7.10 6.70
N GLY A 146 29.45 8.09 6.52
CA GLY A 146 28.01 7.97 6.77
C GLY A 146 27.25 7.02 5.82
N ASP A 147 27.88 6.56 4.74
CA ASP A 147 27.27 5.64 3.76
C ASP A 147 27.71 4.19 3.95
N LYS A 148 28.43 3.92 5.05
CA LYS A 148 28.88 2.57 5.35
C LYS A 148 27.69 1.64 5.62
N VAL A 149 27.63 0.53 4.88
CA VAL A 149 26.64 -0.54 5.05
C VAL A 149 27.33 -1.80 5.52
N ASN A 150 26.76 -2.44 6.53
CA ASN A 150 27.24 -3.70 7.08
C ASN A 150 26.37 -4.85 6.59
N ILE A 151 27.01 -5.93 6.18
CA ILE A 151 26.40 -7.22 5.93
C ILE A 151 26.82 -8.15 7.07
N THR A 152 25.84 -8.67 7.79
CA THR A 152 26.01 -9.67 8.83
C THR A 152 24.97 -10.77 8.65
N SER A 153 25.19 -11.94 9.24
CA SER A 153 24.17 -12.98 9.34
C SER A 153 24.01 -13.38 10.79
N ASP A 154 22.78 -13.61 11.22
CA ASP A 154 22.49 -14.16 12.55
C ASP A 154 21.39 -15.23 12.45
N ALA A 155 20.82 -15.65 13.59
CA ALA A 155 19.76 -16.65 13.63
C ALA A 155 18.46 -16.22 12.90
N LYS A 156 18.30 -14.92 12.59
CA LYS A 156 17.18 -14.35 11.82
C LYS A 156 17.50 -14.24 10.33
N GLY A 157 18.71 -14.61 9.90
CA GLY A 157 19.14 -14.61 8.50
C GLY A 157 20.08 -13.45 8.16
N LEU A 158 20.07 -13.06 6.88
CA LEU A 158 20.91 -11.98 6.33
C LEU A 158 20.42 -10.61 6.83
N ASN A 159 21.36 -9.80 7.33
CA ASN A 159 21.10 -8.44 7.79
C ASN A 159 21.91 -7.43 6.98
N LEU A 160 21.23 -6.39 6.50
CA LEU A 160 21.80 -5.24 5.80
C LEU A 160 21.49 -3.99 6.61
N ALA A 161 22.51 -3.37 7.22
CA ALA A 161 22.31 -2.26 8.13
C ALA A 161 23.29 -1.11 7.88
N LYS A 162 22.79 0.13 7.91
CA LYS A 162 23.63 1.33 7.94
C LYS A 162 24.49 1.32 9.22
N ALA A 163 25.81 1.49 9.07
CA ALA A 163 26.76 1.35 10.18
C ALA A 163 26.75 2.51 11.17
N VAL A 164 26.37 3.70 10.69
CA VAL A 164 26.27 4.92 11.48
C VAL A 164 24.88 5.48 11.25
N ALA A 165 24.13 5.68 12.33
CA ALA A 165 22.82 6.29 12.26
C ALA A 165 22.97 7.76 11.79
N GLY A 166 22.10 8.22 10.88
CA GLY A 166 22.11 9.60 10.43
C GLY A 166 21.87 10.60 11.57
N ALA A 167 21.86 11.90 11.27
CA ALA A 167 21.67 12.97 12.27
C ALA A 167 20.42 12.81 13.16
N ASN A 168 19.42 12.04 12.70
CA ASN A 168 18.16 11.75 13.40
C ASN A 168 18.06 10.31 13.92
N ASN A 169 19.18 9.62 14.14
CA ASN A 169 19.24 8.18 14.40
C ASN A 169 18.61 7.31 13.28
N ASP A 170 18.58 7.83 12.06
CA ASP A 170 18.06 7.12 10.90
C ASP A 170 19.02 6.00 10.48
N THR A 171 18.54 4.76 10.55
CA THR A 171 19.25 3.54 10.15
C THR A 171 18.68 2.93 8.86
N THR A 172 17.77 3.64 8.17
CA THR A 172 17.13 3.15 6.96
C THR A 172 18.16 2.93 5.84
N LEU A 173 17.89 1.89 5.05
CA LEU A 173 18.68 1.49 3.89
C LEU A 173 17.73 1.40 2.69
N HIS A 174 18.12 2.01 1.58
CA HIS A 174 17.42 1.86 0.31
C HIS A 174 18.14 0.81 -0.55
N LEU A 175 17.37 -0.17 -1.04
CA LEU A 175 17.82 -1.09 -2.07
C LEU A 175 17.38 -0.57 -3.43
N ASN A 176 18.35 -0.14 -4.23
CA ASN A 176 18.11 0.41 -5.56
C ASN A 176 18.31 -0.68 -6.63
N GLY A 177 17.65 -0.52 -7.78
CA GLY A 177 17.77 -1.47 -8.90
C GLY A 177 16.95 -2.75 -8.75
N ILE A 178 15.98 -2.79 -7.82
CA ILE A 178 15.00 -3.88 -7.72
C ILE A 178 14.01 -3.73 -8.87
N ALA A 179 14.04 -4.66 -9.83
CA ALA A 179 13.16 -4.66 -10.99
C ALA A 179 11.74 -5.16 -10.63
N SER A 180 10.73 -4.59 -11.29
CA SER A 180 9.33 -5.02 -11.17
C SER A 180 9.13 -6.44 -11.70
N THR A 181 8.32 -7.22 -10.99
CA THR A 181 7.87 -8.56 -11.43
C THR A 181 6.44 -8.52 -11.98
N LEU A 182 5.69 -7.48 -11.66
CA LEU A 182 4.35 -7.25 -12.19
C LEU A 182 4.40 -6.52 -13.53
N GLN A 183 3.36 -6.74 -14.33
CA GLN A 183 3.13 -6.01 -15.58
C GLN A 183 3.08 -4.52 -15.31
N ASP A 184 3.73 -3.72 -16.16
CA ASP A 184 3.65 -2.27 -16.08
C ASP A 184 2.26 -1.79 -16.50
N THR A 185 1.49 -1.26 -15.55
CA THR A 185 0.15 -0.69 -15.78
C THR A 185 0.18 0.84 -15.89
N LEU A 186 1.36 1.45 -15.75
CA LEU A 186 1.61 2.87 -15.96
C LEU A 186 2.03 3.16 -17.40
N ALA A 187 2.62 2.17 -18.08
CA ALA A 187 3.02 2.28 -19.48
C ALA A 187 1.83 2.16 -20.45
N GLY A 188 1.66 3.14 -21.33
CA GLY A 188 0.68 3.10 -22.43
C GLY A 188 -0.66 3.78 -22.12
N THR A 189 -1.70 3.41 -22.86
CA THR A 189 -3.07 3.93 -22.68
C THR A 189 -3.75 3.24 -21.50
N GLN A 190 -4.63 3.95 -20.79
CA GLN A 190 -5.41 3.40 -19.66
C GLN A 190 -6.05 2.06 -20.03
N THR A 191 -5.66 1.00 -19.33
CA THR A 191 -6.14 -0.36 -19.57
C THR A 191 -7.44 -0.59 -18.81
N THR A 192 -8.54 -0.93 -19.47
CA THR A 192 -9.81 -1.22 -18.80
C THR A 192 -9.83 -2.57 -18.07
N LYS A 193 -8.72 -3.31 -18.15
CA LYS A 193 -8.57 -4.68 -17.66
C LYS A 193 -7.09 -5.03 -17.58
N VAL A 194 -6.66 -5.53 -16.44
CA VAL A 194 -5.36 -6.19 -16.27
C VAL A 194 -5.62 -7.60 -15.79
N GLU A 195 -5.27 -8.59 -16.61
CA GLU A 195 -5.25 -10.00 -16.21
C GLU A 195 -3.83 -10.50 -16.40
N LYS A 196 -3.17 -10.82 -15.29
CA LYS A 196 -1.98 -11.66 -15.31
C LYS A 196 -2.46 -13.06 -14.94
N GLU A 197 -2.39 -13.99 -15.89
CA GLU A 197 -2.76 -15.39 -15.66
C GLU A 197 -2.02 -15.89 -14.42
N ALA A 198 -2.72 -16.46 -13.43
CA ALA A 198 -2.14 -16.88 -12.14
C ALA A 198 -0.97 -17.88 -12.27
N ASN A 199 -0.83 -18.50 -13.44
CA ASN A 199 0.25 -19.43 -13.79
C ASN A 199 1.48 -18.76 -14.45
N THR A 200 1.54 -17.42 -14.54
CA THR A 200 2.67 -16.71 -15.17
C THR A 200 3.68 -16.13 -14.19
N ILE A 201 3.38 -16.10 -12.88
CA ILE A 201 4.39 -15.79 -11.85
C ILE A 201 5.07 -17.09 -11.45
N THR A 202 6.34 -17.23 -11.80
CA THR A 202 7.09 -18.46 -11.48
C THR A 202 7.37 -18.56 -10.00
N ASP A 203 7.66 -19.76 -9.48
CA ASP A 203 8.03 -19.91 -8.08
C ASP A 203 9.30 -19.12 -7.74
N GLU A 204 10.25 -18.99 -8.67
CA GLU A 204 11.42 -18.13 -8.50
C GLU A 204 11.03 -16.65 -8.33
N GLU A 205 10.01 -16.17 -9.06
CA GLU A 205 9.53 -14.79 -8.97
C GLU A 205 8.83 -14.50 -7.65
N LYS A 206 8.13 -15.48 -7.06
CA LYS A 206 7.45 -15.34 -5.76
C LYS A 206 8.43 -15.07 -4.60
N HIS A 207 9.70 -15.41 -4.77
CA HIS A 207 10.75 -15.18 -3.77
C HIS A 207 11.53 -13.87 -4.00
N ARG A 208 11.22 -13.10 -5.05
CA ARG A 208 11.88 -11.81 -5.32
C ARG A 208 11.33 -10.73 -4.39
N ALA A 209 12.17 -9.75 -4.06
CA ALA A 209 11.72 -8.55 -3.36
C ALA A 209 10.79 -7.72 -4.26
N ALA A 210 9.68 -7.23 -3.70
CA ALA A 210 8.78 -6.33 -4.42
C ALA A 210 9.44 -4.94 -4.58
N SER A 211 9.36 -4.40 -5.79
CA SER A 211 9.75 -3.04 -6.10
C SER A 211 8.62 -2.05 -5.76
N VAL A 212 8.95 -0.76 -5.67
CA VAL A 212 7.93 0.30 -5.56
C VAL A 212 7.03 0.33 -6.80
N GLN A 213 7.57 -0.02 -7.97
CA GLN A 213 6.78 -0.11 -9.20
C GLN A 213 5.74 -1.24 -9.13
N ASP A 214 6.03 -2.37 -8.48
CA ASP A 214 5.03 -3.42 -8.24
C ASP A 214 3.84 -2.90 -7.43
N VAL A 215 4.09 -2.04 -6.42
CA VAL A 215 3.02 -1.42 -5.62
C VAL A 215 2.13 -0.52 -6.47
N PHE A 216 2.72 0.27 -7.38
CA PHE A 216 1.95 1.13 -8.29
C PHE A 216 1.25 0.36 -9.41
N ASN A 217 1.77 -0.81 -9.78
CA ASN A 217 1.16 -1.70 -10.77
C ASN A 217 0.03 -2.56 -10.20
N ALA A 218 -0.04 -2.71 -8.87
CA ALA A 218 -1.09 -3.46 -8.20
C ALA A 218 -2.45 -2.73 -8.27
N GLY A 219 -3.52 -3.51 -8.33
CA GLY A 219 -4.89 -3.01 -8.46
C GLY A 219 -5.91 -4.12 -8.62
N TRP A 220 -7.13 -3.75 -9.00
CA TRP A 220 -8.22 -4.71 -9.22
C TRP A 220 -9.12 -4.26 -10.39
N ASN A 221 -9.71 -5.24 -11.09
CA ASN A 221 -10.65 -4.97 -12.18
C ASN A 221 -12.05 -4.72 -11.63
N ILE A 222 -12.71 -3.66 -12.07
CA ILE A 222 -14.13 -3.41 -11.80
C ILE A 222 -14.98 -3.84 -12.98
N LYS A 223 -16.03 -4.63 -12.70
CA LYS A 223 -17.03 -5.05 -13.68
C LYS A 223 -18.38 -4.44 -13.38
N GLY A 224 -19.12 -4.12 -14.42
CA GLY A 224 -20.43 -3.48 -14.32
C GLY A 224 -21.15 -3.52 -15.66
N VAL A 225 -22.42 -3.12 -15.65
CA VAL A 225 -23.17 -2.89 -16.88
C VAL A 225 -22.85 -1.47 -17.33
N LYS A 226 -22.25 -1.31 -18.51
CA LYS A 226 -21.93 0.01 -19.06
C LYS A 226 -23.19 0.72 -19.56
N PRO A 227 -23.15 2.06 -19.73
CA PRO A 227 -24.24 2.77 -20.36
C PRO A 227 -24.63 2.13 -21.70
N ASN A 228 -25.93 1.90 -21.91
CA ASN A 228 -26.50 1.25 -23.10
C ASN A 228 -26.16 -0.23 -23.29
N GLU A 229 -25.56 -0.90 -22.30
CA GLU A 229 -25.38 -2.35 -22.30
C GLU A 229 -26.41 -3.04 -21.38
N THR A 230 -26.62 -4.34 -21.59
CA THR A 230 -27.50 -5.17 -20.73
C THR A 230 -26.73 -6.27 -20.00
N THR A 231 -25.44 -6.43 -20.30
CA THR A 231 -24.58 -7.48 -19.74
C THR A 231 -23.39 -6.87 -19.01
N SER A 232 -22.84 -7.60 -18.03
CA SER A 232 -21.70 -7.14 -17.25
C SER A 232 -20.39 -7.37 -18.00
N SER A 233 -19.60 -6.31 -18.16
CA SER A 233 -18.27 -6.33 -18.79
C SER A 233 -17.22 -5.63 -17.91
N ASN A 234 -15.93 -5.73 -18.25
CA ASN A 234 -14.88 -4.96 -17.56
C ASN A 234 -15.06 -3.48 -17.87
N VAL A 235 -15.22 -2.69 -16.82
CA VAL A 235 -15.43 -1.25 -16.89
C VAL A 235 -14.08 -0.55 -16.80
N ASP A 236 -13.27 -0.91 -15.82
CA ASP A 236 -11.97 -0.26 -15.57
C ASP A 236 -11.01 -1.16 -14.76
N PHE A 237 -9.74 -0.80 -14.72
CA PHE A 237 -8.74 -1.32 -13.77
C PHE A 237 -8.37 -0.23 -12.76
N VAL A 238 -8.74 -0.45 -11.50
CA VAL A 238 -8.50 0.47 -10.38
C VAL A 238 -7.11 0.21 -9.79
N ARG A 239 -6.18 1.15 -9.97
CA ARG A 239 -4.81 1.07 -9.41
C ARG A 239 -4.76 1.50 -7.95
N THR A 240 -3.61 1.30 -7.33
CA THR A 240 -3.33 1.92 -6.03
C THR A 240 -3.47 3.44 -6.13
N TYR A 241 -4.16 4.02 -5.14
CA TYR A 241 -4.50 5.45 -5.05
C TYR A 241 -5.51 6.00 -6.06
N ASP A 242 -6.08 5.17 -6.95
CA ASP A 242 -7.25 5.57 -7.73
C ASP A 242 -8.48 5.72 -6.80
N THR A 243 -9.41 6.60 -7.18
CA THR A 243 -10.65 6.87 -6.43
C THR A 243 -11.84 6.25 -7.14
N VAL A 244 -12.73 5.61 -6.39
CA VAL A 244 -14.00 5.08 -6.89
C VAL A 244 -15.15 5.86 -6.27
N GLU A 245 -15.98 6.47 -7.11
CA GLU A 245 -17.15 7.23 -6.68
C GLU A 245 -18.45 6.45 -6.96
N PHE A 246 -19.35 6.42 -5.97
CA PHE A 246 -20.68 5.85 -6.11
C PHE A 246 -21.70 6.98 -6.22
N LEU A 247 -22.27 7.16 -7.41
CA LEU A 247 -23.20 8.24 -7.71
C LEU A 247 -24.64 7.74 -7.86
N SER A 248 -25.59 8.60 -7.55
CA SER A 248 -27.00 8.43 -7.91
C SER A 248 -27.30 9.26 -9.16
N ALA A 249 -27.87 8.63 -10.20
CA ALA A 249 -28.25 9.35 -11.42
C ALA A 249 -29.36 10.38 -11.16
N ASN A 250 -30.28 10.09 -10.21
CA ASN A 250 -31.33 11.01 -9.79
C ASN A 250 -31.45 11.01 -8.27
N THR A 251 -31.11 12.15 -7.67
CA THR A 251 -31.12 12.35 -6.22
C THR A 251 -32.51 12.48 -5.61
N GLU A 252 -33.56 12.64 -6.42
CA GLU A 252 -34.96 12.69 -5.97
C GLU A 252 -35.56 11.30 -5.78
N THR A 253 -35.11 10.31 -6.55
CA THR A 253 -35.63 8.93 -6.51
C THR A 253 -34.71 7.94 -5.84
N THR A 254 -33.40 8.18 -5.85
CA THR A 254 -32.39 7.21 -5.38
C THR A 254 -31.37 7.88 -4.47
N THR A 255 -31.10 7.27 -3.32
CA THR A 255 -30.02 7.64 -2.41
C THR A 255 -28.88 6.66 -2.55
N VAL A 256 -27.67 7.20 -2.58
CA VAL A 256 -26.44 6.42 -2.43
C VAL A 256 -25.65 7.10 -1.32
N THR A 257 -25.40 6.37 -0.24
CA THR A 257 -24.55 6.85 0.86
C THR A 257 -23.45 5.84 1.13
N VAL A 258 -22.26 6.36 1.42
CA VAL A 258 -21.08 5.54 1.73
C VAL A 258 -20.59 5.92 3.12
N GLU A 259 -20.53 4.95 4.01
CA GLU A 259 -20.10 5.14 5.40
C GLU A 259 -18.90 4.23 5.71
N SER A 260 -17.88 4.79 6.35
CA SER A 260 -16.79 4.01 6.93
C SER A 260 -17.17 3.57 8.35
N LYS A 261 -17.07 2.27 8.60
CA LYS A 261 -17.30 1.64 9.90
C LYS A 261 -16.00 1.06 10.43
N GLU A 262 -15.97 0.79 11.74
CA GLU A 262 -14.86 0.08 12.38
C GLU A 262 -13.48 0.75 12.14
N ASN A 263 -13.42 2.09 12.17
CA ASN A 263 -12.20 2.89 11.91
C ASN A 263 -11.52 2.59 10.56
N GLY A 264 -12.30 2.41 9.49
CA GLY A 264 -11.76 2.20 8.14
C GLY A 264 -11.56 0.74 7.74
N LYS A 265 -11.91 -0.23 8.60
CA LYS A 265 -11.83 -1.66 8.26
C LYS A 265 -12.98 -2.15 7.39
N ARG A 266 -14.14 -1.47 7.45
CA ARG A 266 -15.34 -1.81 6.68
C ARG A 266 -15.91 -0.55 6.04
N THR A 267 -16.27 -0.63 4.77
CA THR A 267 -17.04 0.40 4.07
C THR A 267 -18.43 -0.15 3.73
N GLU A 268 -19.47 0.58 4.11
CA GLU A 268 -20.86 0.26 3.77
C GLU A 268 -21.35 1.20 2.67
N VAL A 269 -21.74 0.63 1.53
CA VAL A 269 -22.43 1.35 0.45
C VAL A 269 -23.93 1.03 0.57
N LYS A 270 -24.73 2.03 0.94
CA LYS A 270 -26.19 1.90 1.08
C LYS A 270 -26.86 2.56 -0.11
N ILE A 271 -27.61 1.74 -0.85
CA ILE A 271 -28.39 2.19 -2.01
C ILE A 271 -29.86 2.07 -1.62
N GLY A 272 -30.57 3.19 -1.62
CA GLY A 272 -31.97 3.28 -1.23
C GLY A 272 -32.83 3.94 -2.30
N ALA A 273 -34.13 3.69 -2.23
CA ALA A 273 -35.13 4.42 -3.00
C ALA A 273 -35.75 5.49 -2.11
N LYS A 274 -35.81 6.73 -2.58
CA LYS A 274 -36.60 7.79 -1.95
C LYS A 274 -38.05 7.66 -2.38
N THR A 275 -38.93 7.65 -1.40
CA THR A 275 -40.37 7.61 -1.63
C THR A 275 -41.02 8.89 -1.15
N SER A 276 -41.97 9.40 -1.92
CA SER A 276 -42.83 10.51 -1.53
C SER A 276 -44.19 10.02 -1.03
N VAL A 277 -44.82 10.85 -0.21
CA VAL A 277 -46.17 10.61 0.31
C VAL A 277 -47.24 11.20 -0.60
N ILE A 278 -48.38 10.52 -0.70
CA ILE A 278 -49.59 11.05 -1.34
C ILE A 278 -50.60 11.39 -0.24
N LYS A 279 -51.08 12.63 -0.21
CA LYS A 279 -52.09 13.09 0.74
C LYS A 279 -53.42 13.32 0.02
N GLU A 280 -54.48 13.37 0.80
CA GLU A 280 -55.85 13.56 0.29
C GLU A 280 -56.57 14.54 1.21
N LYS A 281 -57.40 15.40 0.61
CA LYS A 281 -58.39 16.20 1.30
C LYS A 281 -59.60 16.39 0.39
N ASP A 282 -60.79 16.19 0.94
CA ASP A 282 -62.06 16.48 0.26
C ASP A 282 -62.22 15.73 -1.08
N GLY A 283 -61.76 14.49 -1.16
CA GLY A 283 -61.77 13.63 -2.34
C GLY A 283 -60.67 13.92 -3.36
N LYS A 284 -59.82 14.92 -3.14
CA LYS A 284 -58.75 15.32 -4.06
C LYS A 284 -57.37 15.00 -3.49
N LEU A 285 -56.48 14.51 -4.35
CA LEU A 285 -55.09 14.19 -3.99
C LEU A 285 -54.18 15.42 -4.07
N PHE A 286 -53.19 15.45 -3.19
CA PHE A 286 -52.19 16.51 -3.04
C PHE A 286 -50.83 15.92 -2.66
N THR A 287 -49.76 16.67 -2.92
CA THR A 287 -48.46 16.37 -2.32
C THR A 287 -48.48 16.67 -0.82
N GLY A 288 -47.47 16.20 -0.09
CA GLY A 288 -47.35 16.48 1.34
C GLY A 288 -47.22 18.00 1.61
N LYS A 289 -46.39 18.68 0.83
CA LYS A 289 -46.20 20.14 0.87
C LYS A 289 -47.47 20.90 0.52
N GLU A 290 -48.14 20.56 -0.58
CA GLU A 290 -49.36 21.26 -1.00
C GLU A 290 -50.47 21.12 0.05
N ASN A 291 -50.62 19.94 0.65
CA ASN A 291 -51.64 19.70 1.66
C ASN A 291 -51.37 20.49 2.96
N ASN A 292 -50.09 20.66 3.33
CA ASN A 292 -49.74 21.50 4.46
C ASN A 292 -49.89 22.99 4.14
N ASP A 293 -49.34 23.45 3.02
CA ASP A 293 -49.22 24.88 2.72
C ASP A 293 -50.54 25.48 2.21
N THR A 294 -51.26 24.76 1.34
CA THR A 294 -52.51 25.24 0.74
C THR A 294 -53.71 24.87 1.61
N ASN A 295 -53.81 23.60 1.99
CA ASN A 295 -54.98 23.11 2.72
C ASN A 295 -54.88 23.28 4.24
N LYS A 296 -53.72 23.71 4.76
CA LYS A 296 -53.44 23.88 6.20
C LYS A 296 -53.63 22.60 7.01
N VAL A 297 -53.38 21.44 6.38
CA VAL A 297 -53.45 20.13 7.02
C VAL A 297 -52.03 19.64 7.28
N THR A 298 -51.55 19.86 8.50
CA THR A 298 -50.22 19.45 8.94
C THR A 298 -50.21 17.96 9.31
N SER A 299 -49.26 17.22 8.73
CA SER A 299 -48.97 15.84 9.10
C SER A 299 -48.15 15.76 10.38
N ASN A 300 -48.40 14.74 11.19
CA ASN A 300 -47.59 14.44 12.38
C ASN A 300 -46.14 14.09 12.04
N THR A 301 -45.88 13.63 10.82
CA THR A 301 -44.53 13.37 10.31
C THR A 301 -44.00 14.64 9.65
N ALA A 302 -43.02 15.29 10.26
CA ALA A 302 -42.53 16.60 9.80
C ALA A 302 -42.01 16.59 8.35
N THR A 303 -41.34 15.51 7.93
CA THR A 303 -40.80 15.36 6.57
C THR A 303 -41.88 15.35 5.50
N ASP A 304 -43.08 14.86 5.82
CA ASP A 304 -44.20 14.83 4.88
C ASP A 304 -44.66 16.26 4.54
N ASN A 305 -44.57 17.20 5.49
CA ASN A 305 -45.05 18.57 5.29
C ASN A 305 -44.16 19.39 4.32
N THR A 306 -42.96 18.90 4.03
CA THR A 306 -42.02 19.50 3.08
C THR A 306 -41.87 18.66 1.81
N ASP A 307 -42.63 17.58 1.67
CA ASP A 307 -42.51 16.65 0.53
C ASP A 307 -43.21 17.20 -0.72
N GLU A 308 -42.41 17.51 -1.74
CA GLU A 308 -42.88 18.06 -3.02
C GLU A 308 -43.43 16.99 -3.97
N GLY A 309 -43.32 15.69 -3.64
CA GLY A 309 -43.85 14.62 -4.47
C GLY A 309 -42.93 14.12 -5.59
N ASN A 310 -41.64 14.50 -5.58
CA ASN A 310 -40.67 14.11 -6.62
C ASN A 310 -40.11 12.69 -6.44
N GLY A 311 -40.34 12.06 -5.28
CA GLY A 311 -39.91 10.70 -4.99
C GLY A 311 -40.81 9.63 -5.61
N LEU A 312 -40.39 8.37 -5.47
CA LEU A 312 -41.19 7.22 -5.92
C LEU A 312 -42.41 7.00 -5.01
N VAL A 313 -43.37 6.19 -5.46
CA VAL A 313 -44.52 5.79 -4.65
C VAL A 313 -44.62 4.27 -4.56
N THR A 314 -45.06 3.77 -3.41
CA THR A 314 -45.32 2.34 -3.23
C THR A 314 -46.75 2.01 -3.67
N ALA A 315 -46.99 0.75 -4.05
CA ALA A 315 -48.32 0.28 -4.42
C ALA A 315 -49.36 0.56 -3.31
N LYS A 316 -48.97 0.37 -2.04
CA LYS A 316 -49.83 0.67 -0.89
C LYS A 316 -50.22 2.14 -0.83
N ALA A 317 -49.27 3.06 -1.02
CA ALA A 317 -49.55 4.50 -1.00
C ALA A 317 -50.54 4.90 -2.10
N VAL A 318 -50.37 4.36 -3.31
CA VAL A 318 -51.28 4.60 -4.43
C VAL A 318 -52.69 4.06 -4.14
N ILE A 319 -52.81 2.81 -3.66
CA ILE A 319 -54.10 2.19 -3.33
C ILE A 319 -54.83 2.99 -2.26
N ASP A 320 -54.16 3.32 -1.16
CA ASP A 320 -54.77 4.06 -0.05
C ASP A 320 -55.20 5.47 -0.47
N ALA A 321 -54.45 6.13 -1.36
CA ALA A 321 -54.80 7.44 -1.90
C ALA A 321 -56.03 7.36 -2.82
N VAL A 322 -56.03 6.45 -3.79
CA VAL A 322 -57.14 6.29 -4.75
C VAL A 322 -58.44 5.89 -4.06
N ASN A 323 -58.36 5.04 -3.03
CA ASN A 323 -59.53 4.62 -2.24
C ASN A 323 -60.13 5.74 -1.40
N LYS A 324 -59.40 6.84 -1.15
CA LYS A 324 -59.90 8.03 -0.44
C LYS A 324 -60.30 9.15 -1.41
N ALA A 325 -59.74 9.16 -2.61
CA ALA A 325 -60.12 10.09 -3.65
C ALA A 325 -61.53 9.80 -4.18
N GLY A 326 -62.21 10.85 -4.61
CA GLY A 326 -63.60 10.78 -5.06
C GLY A 326 -64.17 12.14 -5.43
N TRP A 327 -65.44 12.14 -5.80
CA TRP A 327 -66.19 13.37 -6.05
C TRP A 327 -67.01 13.73 -4.80
N ARG A 328 -67.42 14.99 -4.68
CA ARG A 328 -68.21 15.47 -3.55
C ARG A 328 -69.66 15.74 -3.93
N VAL A 329 -70.57 15.33 -3.06
CA VAL A 329 -72.01 15.59 -3.16
C VAL A 329 -72.48 16.46 -2.01
N LYS A 330 -73.36 17.41 -2.29
CA LYS A 330 -73.98 18.24 -1.24
C LYS A 330 -75.01 17.40 -0.49
N THR A 331 -74.92 17.38 0.83
CA THR A 331 -75.91 16.68 1.67
C THR A 331 -77.00 17.63 2.15
N THR A 332 -78.09 17.09 2.67
CA THR A 332 -79.13 17.84 3.37
C THR A 332 -79.15 17.47 4.85
N THR A 333 -79.43 18.44 5.72
CA THR A 333 -79.64 18.19 7.14
C THR A 333 -81.01 17.54 7.40
N ALA A 334 -81.26 17.12 8.65
CA ALA A 334 -82.54 16.51 9.05
C ALA A 334 -83.77 17.39 8.76
N ASN A 335 -83.57 18.71 8.61
CA ASN A 335 -84.64 19.67 8.37
C ASN A 335 -84.79 20.03 6.87
N GLY A 336 -84.16 19.27 5.98
CA GLY A 336 -84.21 19.50 4.53
C GLY A 336 -83.43 20.72 4.06
N GLN A 337 -82.58 21.30 4.89
CA GLN A 337 -81.71 22.42 4.53
C GLN A 337 -80.38 21.91 3.96
N ASN A 338 -79.66 22.76 3.22
CA ASN A 338 -78.33 22.44 2.70
C ASN A 338 -77.34 22.14 3.85
N GLY A 339 -76.80 20.93 3.88
CA GLY A 339 -75.75 20.48 4.80
C GLY A 339 -74.36 20.57 4.19
N ASP A 340 -73.37 19.92 4.79
CA ASP A 340 -72.00 19.89 4.28
C ASP A 340 -71.85 18.97 3.07
N PHE A 341 -70.71 19.04 2.39
CA PHE A 341 -70.39 18.11 1.32
C PHE A 341 -69.86 16.79 1.89
N ALA A 342 -70.32 15.66 1.36
CA ALA A 342 -69.77 14.34 1.61
C ALA A 342 -68.93 13.87 0.41
N THR A 343 -67.83 13.17 0.69
CA THR A 343 -67.00 12.57 -0.37
C THR A 343 -67.52 11.18 -0.71
N VAL A 344 -67.80 10.95 -1.99
CA VAL A 344 -68.13 9.63 -2.56
C VAL A 344 -66.85 9.05 -3.14
N ALA A 345 -66.16 8.24 -2.34
CA ALA A 345 -64.89 7.64 -2.71
C ALA A 345 -65.07 6.40 -3.59
N SER A 346 -63.97 5.92 -4.19
CA SER A 346 -63.94 4.69 -4.99
C SER A 346 -64.57 3.50 -4.23
N GLY A 347 -65.57 2.86 -4.84
CA GLY A 347 -66.29 1.73 -4.23
C GLY A 347 -67.46 2.12 -3.31
N THR A 348 -67.72 3.42 -3.10
CA THR A 348 -68.90 3.88 -2.34
C THR A 348 -70.18 3.64 -3.13
N ASN A 349 -71.17 3.01 -2.51
CA ASN A 349 -72.48 2.79 -3.11
C ASN A 349 -73.31 4.08 -3.07
N VAL A 350 -73.93 4.43 -4.20
CA VAL A 350 -74.87 5.55 -4.33
C VAL A 350 -76.20 5.01 -4.84
N THR A 351 -77.26 5.23 -4.07
CA THR A 351 -78.62 4.79 -4.41
C THR A 351 -79.48 6.00 -4.75
N PHE A 352 -80.14 5.97 -5.91
CA PHE A 352 -81.14 6.95 -6.31
C PHE A 352 -82.52 6.41 -5.96
N GLU A 353 -83.07 6.84 -4.83
CA GLU A 353 -84.35 6.34 -4.33
C GLU A 353 -85.54 7.12 -4.91
N SER A 354 -86.70 6.47 -4.94
CA SER A 354 -87.97 7.11 -5.26
C SER A 354 -88.47 7.90 -4.05
N GLY A 355 -88.90 9.15 -4.25
CA GLY A 355 -89.50 9.97 -3.20
C GLY A 355 -91.02 10.05 -3.30
N ASP A 356 -91.61 10.92 -2.49
CA ASP A 356 -93.04 11.20 -2.52
C ASP A 356 -93.48 11.68 -3.91
N GLY A 357 -94.49 11.00 -4.49
CA GLY A 357 -95.01 11.33 -5.81
C GLY A 357 -94.03 11.11 -6.97
N THR A 358 -92.91 10.41 -6.76
CA THR A 358 -91.93 10.12 -7.83
C THR A 358 -91.56 8.64 -7.91
N THR A 359 -91.04 8.22 -9.06
CA THR A 359 -90.42 6.91 -9.29
C THR A 359 -89.04 7.13 -9.90
N ALA A 360 -87.99 6.66 -9.25
CA ALA A 360 -86.63 6.68 -9.77
C ALA A 360 -86.35 5.41 -10.60
N SER A 361 -85.69 5.55 -11.74
CA SER A 361 -85.19 4.43 -12.55
C SER A 361 -83.74 4.69 -12.95
N VAL A 362 -82.84 3.78 -12.58
CA VAL A 362 -81.43 3.81 -12.96
C VAL A 362 -81.18 2.65 -13.92
N THR A 363 -80.75 2.95 -15.14
CA THR A 363 -80.41 1.94 -16.14
C THR A 363 -78.96 2.07 -16.55
N LYS A 364 -78.29 0.92 -16.69
CA LYS A 364 -76.98 0.82 -17.33
C LYS A 364 -77.19 0.46 -18.79
N ASP A 365 -76.49 1.15 -19.69
CA ASP A 365 -76.47 0.78 -21.11
C ASP A 365 -76.06 -0.69 -21.29
N THR A 366 -76.59 -1.38 -22.31
CA THR A 366 -76.28 -2.78 -22.61
C THR A 366 -74.81 -3.02 -22.91
N ASN A 367 -74.09 -2.00 -23.38
CA ASN A 367 -72.64 -2.04 -23.60
C ASN A 367 -71.84 -1.59 -22.36
N GLY A 368 -72.51 -1.12 -21.32
CA GLY A 368 -71.91 -0.74 -20.03
C GLY A 368 -71.20 0.60 -19.97
N ASN A 369 -71.28 1.42 -21.03
CA ASN A 369 -70.54 2.67 -21.17
C ASN A 369 -71.23 3.90 -20.56
N GLY A 370 -72.48 3.77 -20.12
CA GLY A 370 -73.26 4.88 -19.58
C GLY A 370 -74.26 4.44 -18.51
N ILE A 371 -74.51 5.35 -17.57
CA ILE A 371 -75.56 5.26 -16.56
C ILE A 371 -76.59 6.34 -16.85
N THR A 372 -77.85 5.96 -17.02
CA THR A 372 -78.98 6.89 -17.14
C THR A 372 -79.79 6.87 -15.85
N VAL A 373 -79.96 8.04 -15.24
CA VAL A 373 -80.80 8.24 -14.06
C VAL A 373 -82.02 9.05 -14.48
N LYS A 374 -83.23 8.54 -14.23
CA LYS A 374 -84.50 9.22 -14.56
C LYS A 374 -85.43 9.22 -13.36
N TYR A 375 -86.14 10.34 -13.18
CA TYR A 375 -87.21 10.49 -12.19
C TYR A 375 -88.53 10.78 -12.94
N ASP A 376 -89.51 9.89 -12.78
CA ASP A 376 -90.87 10.07 -13.32
C ASP A 376 -91.83 10.50 -12.21
N ALA A 377 -92.76 11.41 -12.49
CA ALA A 377 -93.79 11.84 -11.54
C ALA A 377 -95.00 10.88 -11.54
N LYS A 378 -95.49 10.51 -10.35
CA LYS A 378 -96.72 9.74 -10.15
C LYS A 378 -97.91 10.70 -10.19
N VAL A 379 -98.78 10.53 -11.18
CA VAL A 379 -100.03 11.30 -11.30
C VAL A 379 -101.22 10.43 -10.89
N GLY A 380 -102.09 10.94 -10.01
CA GLY A 380 -103.30 10.23 -9.57
C GLY A 380 -104.40 10.22 -10.63
N ASP A 381 -105.48 9.45 -10.39
CA ASP A 381 -106.54 9.15 -11.38
C ASP A 381 -107.18 10.37 -12.07
N GLY A 382 -107.09 11.57 -11.47
CA GLY A 382 -107.60 12.84 -12.02
C GLY A 382 -106.68 13.58 -13.01
N LEU A 383 -105.40 13.19 -13.13
CA LEU A 383 -104.42 13.80 -14.03
C LEU A 383 -103.77 12.72 -14.90
N LYS A 384 -104.11 12.69 -16.20
CA LYS A 384 -103.46 11.79 -17.16
C LYS A 384 -102.48 12.60 -18.02
N PHE A 385 -101.29 12.06 -18.23
CA PHE A 385 -100.39 12.55 -19.26
C PHE A 385 -101.04 12.29 -20.63
N ASP A 386 -101.23 13.32 -21.45
CA ASP A 386 -101.55 13.13 -22.86
C ASP A 386 -100.36 12.47 -23.57
N SER A 387 -100.57 11.91 -24.77
CA SER A 387 -99.55 11.40 -25.69
C SER A 387 -98.34 12.33 -25.89
N ASP A 388 -98.51 13.64 -25.61
CA ASP A 388 -97.47 14.68 -25.66
C ASP A 388 -96.93 15.13 -24.28
N LYS A 389 -97.19 14.40 -23.19
CA LYS A 389 -96.73 14.69 -21.81
C LYS A 389 -97.07 16.10 -21.27
N LYS A 390 -98.21 16.69 -21.65
CA LYS A 390 -98.73 17.95 -21.06
C LYS A 390 -99.83 17.66 -20.03
N ASN A 391 -99.81 18.40 -18.92
CA ASN A 391 -100.85 18.32 -17.88
C ASN A 391 -102.14 19.02 -18.34
N ARG A 392 -103.28 18.34 -18.30
CA ARG A 392 -104.63 18.95 -18.35
C ARG A 392 -105.40 18.56 -17.09
N CYS A 393 -105.88 19.55 -16.33
CA CYS A 393 -106.91 19.34 -15.33
C CYS A 393 -108.24 19.11 -16.04
N ARG A 394 -108.87 17.94 -15.87
CA ARG A 394 -110.31 17.81 -16.16
C ARG A 394 -111.08 18.40 -14.98
N TYR A 395 -111.71 19.54 -15.20
CA TYR A 395 -112.76 20.05 -14.32
C TYR A 395 -114.01 19.21 -14.61
N ASP A 396 -114.39 18.31 -13.70
CA ASP A 396 -115.64 17.57 -13.85
C ASP A 396 -116.79 18.54 -13.54
N ARG A 397 -117.46 19.00 -14.59
CA ARG A 397 -118.64 19.84 -14.51
C ARG A 397 -119.85 18.96 -14.80
N THR A 398 -120.23 18.12 -13.84
CA THR A 398 -121.51 17.40 -13.86
C THR A 398 -122.48 18.03 -12.86
N TYR A 399 -122.97 19.22 -13.21
CA TYR A 399 -124.27 19.75 -12.78
C TYR A 399 -124.74 20.78 -13.84
N CYS A 400 -126.03 20.77 -14.18
CA CYS A 400 -126.72 21.29 -15.41
C CYS A 400 -126.69 20.27 -16.55
N ASP A 401 -127.76 19.62 -16.99
CA ASP A 401 -129.20 19.92 -17.14
C ASP A 401 -129.90 18.55 -17.31
N ARG A 402 -131.19 18.27 -17.06
CA ARG A 402 -132.45 19.03 -16.97
C ARG A 402 -133.52 18.03 -16.49
N TRP A 403 -134.50 18.50 -15.71
CA TRP A 403 -135.91 18.07 -15.59
C TRP A 403 -136.23 16.59 -15.36
#